data_AF-A0A955PRZ3-F1
#
_entry.id   AF-A0A955PRZ3-F1
#
_cell.length_a   1.000
_cell.length_b   1.000
_cell.length_c   1.000
_cell.angle_alpha   90.00
_cell.angle_beta   90.00
_cell.angle_gamma   90.00
#
_symmetry.space_group_name_H-M   'P 1'
#
loop_
_entity.id
_entity.type
_entity.pdbx_description
1 polymer ?
#
loop_
_entity_poly.entity_id
_entity_poly.type
_entity_poly.pdbx_seq_one_letter_code
_entity_poly.pdbx_strand_id
1 'polypeptide(L)' 'GVTNNLLRRVYEHKNKLTKGFTSKYNVQKLVYFEMTGEVQDAIAREKEIKKWRREKKNDLVESMNPEWNDLSEGWYDD' A
#
# COMPACT_ATOMS: atom_id res chain seq x y z
N GLY A 1 0.23 2.49 -4.91
CA GLY A 1 1.66 2.68 -5.17
C GLY A 1 2.15 1.42 -5.85
N VAL A 2 3.12 1.52 -6.76
CA VAL A 2 3.89 0.37 -7.25
C VAL A 2 5.33 0.48 -6.74
N THR A 3 5.91 -0.64 -6.33
CA THR A 3 7.30 -0.74 -5.88
C THR A 3 7.84 -2.14 -6.21
N ASN A 4 9.14 -2.24 -6.48
CA ASN A 4 9.85 -3.52 -6.57
C ASN A 4 10.43 -3.97 -5.22
N ASN A 5 10.37 -3.11 -4.20
CA ASN A 5 10.80 -3.40 -2.84
C ASN A 5 9.76 -2.85 -1.85
N LEU A 6 8.93 -3.74 -1.33
CA LEU A 6 7.82 -3.38 -0.43
C LEU A 6 8.31 -2.92 0.94
N LEU A 7 9.27 -3.64 1.51
CA LEU A 7 9.86 -3.34 2.82
C LEU A 7 10.49 -1.94 2.84
N ARG A 8 11.34 -1.61 1.86
CA ARG A 8 11.93 -0.26 1.75
C ARG A 8 10.85 0.82 1.64
N ARG A 9 9.84 0.60 0.79
CA ARG A 9 8.78 1.60 0.55
C ARG A 9 7.95 1.87 1.80
N VAL A 10 7.61 0.83 2.55
CA VAL A 10 6.85 0.95 3.79
C VAL A 10 7.69 1.69 4.83
N TYR A 11 8.98 1.36 4.95
CA TYR A 11 9.91 2.07 5.84
C TYR A 11 10.00 3.57 5.51
N GLU A 12 10.15 3.92 4.23
CA GLU A 12 10.17 5.32 3.75
C GLU A 12 8.87 6.07 4.13
N HIS A 13 7.72 5.41 4.04
CA HIS A 13 6.42 6.00 4.40
C HIS A 13 6.26 6.19 5.91
N LYS A 14 6.55 5.15 6.72
CA LYS A 14 6.46 5.20 8.18
C LYS A 14 7.39 6.28 8.77
N ASN A 15 8.60 6.41 8.21
CA ASN A 15 9.58 7.40 8.64
C ASN A 15 9.49 8.75 7.90
N LYS A 16 8.50 8.92 7.00
CA LYS A 16 8.26 10.15 6.22
C LYS A 16 9.51 10.65 5.45
N LEU A 17 10.33 9.73 4.96
CA LEU A 17 11.60 10.03 4.30
C LEU A 17 11.42 10.68 2.93
N THR A 18 10.27 10.47 2.29
CA THR A 18 9.90 11.12 1.04
C THR A 18 8.89 12.23 1.29
N LYS A 19 9.26 13.48 0.94
CA LYS A 19 8.32 14.61 0.96
C LYS A 19 7.23 14.39 -0.09
N GLY A 20 5.96 14.48 0.30
CA GLY A 20 4.84 14.38 -0.63
C GLY A 20 3.50 14.12 0.04
N PHE A 21 2.58 13.51 -0.70
CA PHE A 21 1.23 13.20 -0.23
C PHE A 21 1.25 12.34 1.04
N THR A 22 2.07 11.29 1.06
CA THR A 22 2.12 10.32 2.17
C THR A 22 2.64 10.97 3.45
N SER A 23 3.69 11.79 3.36
CA SER A 23 4.21 12.55 4.51
C SER A 23 3.25 13.64 4.98
N LYS A 24 2.57 14.33 4.05
CA LYS A 24 1.62 15.42 4.35
C LYS A 24 0.37 14.92 5.07
N TYR A 25 -0.13 13.75 4.68
CA TYR A 25 -1.39 13.19 5.20
C TYR A 25 -1.17 11.99 6.16
N ASN A 26 0.07 11.77 6.63
CA ASN A 26 0.42 10.68 7.56
C ASN A 26 -0.04 9.29 7.09
N VAL A 27 0.08 9.01 5.78
CA VAL A 27 -0.31 7.72 5.18
C VAL A 27 0.80 6.70 5.41
N GLN A 28 0.71 5.99 6.53
CA GLN A 28 1.76 5.08 7.02
C GLN A 28 1.33 3.62 7.23
N LYS A 29 0.02 3.33 7.22
CA LYS A 29 -0.52 1.99 7.45
C LYS A 29 -0.56 1.19 6.13
N LEU A 30 0.07 0.01 6.09
CA LEU A 30 -0.04 -0.89 4.95
C LEU A 30 -1.26 -1.79 5.16
N VAL A 31 -2.38 -1.47 4.52
CA VAL A 31 -3.62 -2.27 4.70
C VAL A 31 -3.85 -3.28 3.58
N TYR A 32 -3.13 -3.15 2.46
CA TYR A 32 -3.29 -3.99 1.28
C TYR A 32 -2.06 -3.93 0.37
N PHE A 33 -1.67 -5.06 -0.19
CA PHE A 33 -0.71 -5.16 -1.29
C PHE A 33 -0.99 -6.41 -2.14
N GLU A 34 -0.59 -6.35 -3.41
CA GLU A 34 -0.61 -7.49 -4.34
C GLU A 34 0.78 -7.64 -4.96
N MET A 35 1.20 -8.87 -5.25
CA MET A 35 2.41 -9.15 -6.02
C MET A 35 2.02 -9.61 -7.42
N THR A 36 2.75 -9.14 -8.43
CA THR A 36 2.59 -9.55 -9.83
C THR A 36 3.90 -10.10 -10.37
N GLY A 37 3.83 -10.94 -11.40
CA GLY A 37 5.02 -11.47 -12.07
C GLY A 37 5.74 -10.40 -12.91
N GLU A 38 4.99 -9.49 -13.51
CA GLU A 38 5.50 -8.46 -14.41
C GLU A 38 5.19 -7.04 -13.89
N VAL A 39 6.09 -6.10 -14.19
CA VAL A 39 5.92 -4.68 -13.81
C VAL A 39 4.74 -4.02 -14.52
N GLN A 40 4.44 -4.44 -15.75
CA GLN A 40 3.33 -3.89 -16.52
C GLN A 40 1.99 -4.24 -15.88
N ASP A 41 1.86 -5.45 -15.33
CA ASP A 41 0.66 -5.90 -14.63
C ASP A 41 0.46 -5.10 -13.34
N ALA A 42 1.54 -4.85 -12.56
CA ALA A 42 1.46 -4.00 -11.37
C ALA A 42 0.99 -2.58 -11.70
N ILE A 43 1.50 -1.99 -12.79
CA ILE A 43 1.11 -0.65 -13.24
C ILE A 43 -0.34 -0.63 -13.71
N ALA A 44 -0.77 -1.63 -14.49
CA ALA A 44 -2.14 -1.75 -14.96
C ALA A 44 -3.11 -1.89 -13.78
N ARG A 45 -2.78 -2.76 -12.82
CA ARG A 45 -3.56 -2.98 -11.60
C ARG A 45 -3.64 -1.73 -10.73
N GLU A 46 -2.53 -1.02 -10.53
CA GLU A 46 -2.55 0.25 -9.78
C GLU A 46 -3.45 1.29 -10.47
N LYS A 47 -3.38 1.42 -11.79
CA LYS A 47 -4.24 2.33 -12.57
C LYS A 47 -5.71 1.95 -12.45
N GLU A 48 -6.03 0.66 -12.52
CA GLU A 48 -7.38 0.15 -12.35
C GLU A 48 -7.94 0.52 -10.97
N ILE A 49 -7.23 0.15 -9.91
CA ILE A 49 -7.62 0.44 -8.52
C ILE A 49 -7.77 1.95 -8.33
N LYS A 50 -6.85 2.78 -8.84
CA LYS A 50 -6.93 4.24 -8.71
C LYS A 50 -8.25 4.81 -9.25
N LYS A 51 -8.78 4.26 -10.34
CA LYS A 51 -10.05 4.67 -10.96
C LYS A 51 -11.30 4.20 -10.21
N TRP A 52 -11.18 3.26 -9.28
CA TRP A 52 -12.33 2.77 -8.53
C TRP A 52 -12.89 3.82 -7.56
N ARG A 53 -14.21 3.70 -7.31
CA ARG A 53 -14.88 4.37 -6.20
C ARG A 53 -14.30 3.91 -4.85
N ARG A 54 -14.49 4.73 -3.81
CA ARG A 54 -13.99 4.43 -2.47
C ARG A 54 -14.55 3.12 -1.91
N GLU A 55 -15.85 2.88 -2.09
CA GLU A 55 -16.54 1.64 -1.66
C GLU A 55 -15.85 0.40 -2.19
N LYS A 56 -15.69 0.29 -3.52
CA LYS A 56 -15.01 -0.85 -4.15
C LYS A 56 -13.56 -1.04 -3.68
N LYS A 57 -12.85 0.04 -3.35
CA LYS A 57 -11.50 -0.05 -2.75
C LYS A 57 -11.56 -0.60 -1.33
N ASN A 58 -12.56 -0.22 -0.55
CA ASN A 58 -12.78 -0.73 0.80
C ASN A 58 -13.13 -2.22 0.76
N ASP A 59 -14.07 -2.62 -0.10
CA ASP A 59 -14.46 -4.03 -0.26
C ASP A 59 -13.24 -4.90 -0.62
N LEU A 60 -12.35 -4.39 -1.47
CA LEU A 60 -11.10 -5.09 -1.80
C LEU A 60 -10.22 -5.29 -0.57
N VAL A 61 -10.01 -4.24 0.23
CA VAL A 61 -9.22 -4.32 1.45
C VAL A 61 -9.89 -5.28 2.45
N GLU A 62 -11.18 -5.11 2.69
CA GLU A 62 -11.96 -5.89 3.66
C GLU A 62 -12.03 -7.38 3.31
N SER A 63 -12.01 -7.72 2.02
CA SER A 63 -11.97 -9.12 1.56
C SER A 63 -10.71 -9.88 2.02
N MET A 64 -9.61 -9.17 2.30
CA MET A 64 -8.33 -9.75 2.73
C MET A 64 -7.91 -9.34 4.13
N ASN A 65 -8.37 -8.19 4.60
CA ASN A 65 -7.97 -7.54 5.83
C ASN A 65 -9.19 -6.82 6.45
N PRO A 66 -10.19 -7.57 6.96
CA PRO A 66 -11.45 -7.02 7.44
C PRO A 66 -11.27 -6.08 8.63
N GLU A 67 -10.26 -6.32 9.47
CA GLU A 67 -9.92 -5.48 10.63
C GLU A 67 -9.04 -4.28 10.25
N TRP A 68 -8.73 -4.12 8.96
CA TRP A 68 -7.86 -3.05 8.46
C TRP A 68 -6.51 -3.00 9.18
N ASN A 69 -5.98 -4.13 9.64
CA ASN A 69 -4.71 -4.22 10.37
C ASN A 69 -3.54 -3.68 9.54
N ASP A 70 -2.50 -3.21 10.23
CA ASP A 70 -1.27 -2.85 9.53
C ASP A 70 -0.53 -4.14 9.18
N LEU A 71 -0.54 -4.51 7.91
CA LEU A 71 0.15 -5.71 7.41
C LEU A 71 1.67 -5.62 7.57
N SER A 72 2.19 -4.43 7.91
CA SER A 72 3.60 -4.18 8.18
C SER A 72 3.93 -3.98 9.67
N GLU A 73 2.99 -4.24 10.56
CA GLU A 73 3.26 -4.30 12.00
C GLU A 73 4.32 -5.37 12.29
N GLY A 74 5.30 -5.05 13.14
CA GLY A 74 6.39 -5.97 13.48
C GLY A 74 7.52 -6.13 12.45
N TRP A 75 7.43 -5.51 11.27
CA TRP A 75 8.46 -5.71 10.21
C TRP A 75 9.84 -5.12 10.54
N TYR A 76 9.92 -4.20 11.48
CA TYR A 76 11.15 -3.46 11.83
C TYR A 76 11.47 -3.57 13.33
N ASP A 77 10.80 -4.49 14.03
CA ASP A 77 11.09 -4.78 15.41
C ASP A 77 12.25 -5.80 15.41
N ASP A 78 13.34 -5.48 16.11
CA ASP A 78 14.54 -6.32 16.25
C ASP A 78 14.34 -7.48 17.24
#